data_AF-A0A2Y9ATG8-F1
#
_entry.id   AF-A0A2Y9ATG8-F1
#
_cell.length_a   1.000
_cell.length_b   1.000
_cell.length_c   1.000
_cell.angle_alpha   90.00
_cell.angle_beta   90.00
_cell.angle_gamma   90.00
#
_symmetry.space_group_name_H-M   'P 1'
#
loop_
_entity.id
_entity.type
_entity.pdbx_description
1 polymer ?
#
loop_
_entity_poly.entity_id
_entity_poly.type
_entity_poly.pdbx_seq_one_letter_code
_entity_poly.pdbx_strand_id
1 'polypeptide(L)'
;MTVFGWLALGAFGWLLLFQAALALGAPLGRLAWGGQHRILPRKLRLASAVTIPVISVGGLAVGQALGLWPVLPRAALAPILWGFAGLFGLSLAGNLASSSGIERAHGAPLAAILALGCALLAIDL
;
A
#
# COMPACT_ATOMS: atom_id res chain seq x y z
N MET A 1 14.71 -8.47 -9.78
CA MET A 1 13.24 -8.60 -9.62
C MET A 1 12.87 -9.15 -8.25
N THR A 2 13.48 -10.24 -7.79
CA THR A 2 13.21 -10.83 -6.46
C THR A 2 13.34 -9.84 -5.29
N VAL A 3 14.38 -9.00 -5.28
CA VAL A 3 14.56 -7.97 -4.25
C VAL A 3 13.38 -6.98 -4.21
N PHE A 4 12.94 -6.48 -5.37
CA PHE A 4 11.80 -5.56 -5.46
C PHE A 4 10.50 -6.20 -5.00
N GLY A 5 10.28 -7.49 -5.31
CA GLY A 5 9.12 -8.22 -4.81
C GLY A 5 9.13 -8.36 -3.28
N TRP A 6 10.28 -8.67 -2.68
CA TRP A 6 10.40 -8.72 -1.21
C TRP A 6 10.20 -7.35 -0.54
N LEU A 7 10.73 -6.28 -1.14
CA LEU A 7 10.50 -4.91 -0.67
C LEU A 7 9.02 -4.54 -0.75
N ALA A 8 8.35 -4.87 -1.86
CA ALA A 8 6.92 -4.66 -2.03
C ALA A 8 6.10 -5.46 -1.01
N LEU A 9 6.45 -6.73 -0.78
CA LEU A 9 5.77 -7.58 0.20
C LEU A 9 5.90 -7.01 1.62
N GLY A 10 7.11 -6.62 2.01
CA GLY A 10 7.37 -5.94 3.29
C GLY A 10 6.60 -4.64 3.41
N ALA A 11 6.54 -3.84 2.34
CA ALA A 11 5.78 -2.59 2.28
C ALA A 11 4.27 -2.81 2.42
N PHE A 12 3.70 -3.86 1.80
CA PHE A 12 2.29 -4.24 1.99
C PHE A 12 2.04 -4.67 3.44
N GLY A 13 2.95 -5.44 4.03
CA GLY A 13 2.88 -5.85 5.44
C GLY A 13 2.90 -4.64 6.38
N TRP A 14 3.80 -3.69 6.15
CA TRP A 14 3.84 -2.44 6.91
C TRP A 14 2.54 -1.62 6.73
N LEU A 15 2.05 -1.48 5.50
CA LEU A 15 0.82 -0.74 5.21
C LEU A 15 -0.40 -1.38 5.88
N LEU A 16 -0.47 -2.72 5.93
CA LEU A 16 -1.50 -3.46 6.66
C LEU A 16 -1.50 -3.12 8.15
N LEU A 17 -0.34 -3.22 8.79
CA LEU A 17 -0.19 -2.88 10.22
C LEU A 17 -0.52 -1.41 10.48
N PHE A 18 -0.11 -0.52 9.59
CA PHE A 18 -0.39 0.90 9.67
C PHE A 18 -1.90 1.20 9.58
N GLN A 19 -2.61 0.63 8.62
CA GLN A 19 -4.06 0.81 8.49
C GLN A 19 -4.84 0.20 9.66
N ALA A 20 -4.40 -0.95 10.18
CA ALA A 20 -4.97 -1.55 11.39
C ALA A 20 -4.79 -0.64 12.62
N ALA A 21 -3.57 -0.10 12.82
CA ALA A 21 -3.31 0.83 13.91
C ALA A 21 -4.17 2.09 13.81
N LEU A 22 -4.33 2.66 12.61
CA LEU A 22 -5.21 3.81 12.37
C LEU A 22 -6.67 3.49 12.66
N ALA A 23 -7.16 2.33 12.20
CA ALA A 23 -8.53 1.87 12.49
C ALA A 23 -8.78 1.69 13.99
N LEU A 24 -7.77 1.21 14.74
CA LEU A 24 -7.81 1.08 16.20
C LEU A 24 -7.63 2.41 16.96
N GLY A 25 -7.30 3.50 16.27
CA GLY A 25 -7.21 4.84 16.86
C GLY A 25 -5.82 5.21 17.37
N ALA A 26 -4.77 4.55 16.88
CA ALA A 26 -3.40 4.93 17.17
C ALA A 26 -3.13 6.40 16.76
N PRO A 27 -2.24 7.11 17.47
CA PRO A 27 -1.95 8.53 17.23
C PRO A 27 -1.01 8.75 16.02
N LEU A 28 -1.26 8.03 14.93
CA LEU A 28 -0.48 8.03 13.70
C LEU A 28 -1.18 8.77 12.55
N GLY A 29 -2.34 9.39 12.78
CA GLY A 29 -3.15 10.00 11.72
C GLY A 29 -2.47 11.18 11.01
N ARG A 30 -1.42 11.79 11.61
CA ARG A 30 -0.61 12.81 10.91
C ARG A 30 0.17 12.27 9.70
N LEU A 31 0.33 10.95 9.62
CA LEU A 31 1.00 10.25 8.51
C LEU A 31 0.02 9.80 7.42
N ALA A 32 -1.28 10.08 7.55
CA ALA A 32 -2.30 9.59 6.63
C ALA A 32 -3.42 10.60 6.43
N TRP A 33 -4.24 10.39 5.40
CA TRP A 33 -5.48 11.13 5.18
C TRP A 33 -5.28 12.66 5.22
N GLY A 34 -4.17 13.18 4.67
CA GLY A 34 -3.86 14.60 4.62
C GLY A 34 -3.32 15.21 5.92
N GLY A 35 -3.02 14.37 6.92
CA GLY A 35 -2.26 14.76 8.11
C GLY A 35 -2.97 15.66 9.13
N GLN A 36 -4.25 15.98 8.92
CA GLN A 36 -5.01 16.96 9.72
C GLN A 36 -5.33 16.51 11.14
N HIS A 37 -5.26 15.21 11.41
CA HIS A 37 -5.67 14.64 12.69
C HIS A 37 -4.59 13.73 13.26
N ARG A 38 -4.15 13.98 14.49
CA ARG A 38 -3.24 13.06 15.20
C ARG A 38 -3.88 11.69 15.43
N ILE A 39 -5.13 11.68 15.88
CA ILE A 39 -5.97 10.48 16.03
C ILE A 39 -7.13 10.65 15.07
N LEU A 40 -7.38 9.66 14.22
CA LEU A 40 -8.39 9.78 13.18
C LEU A 40 -9.81 9.88 13.75
N PRO A 41 -10.68 10.75 13.19
CA PRO A 41 -12.10 10.72 13.47
C PRO A 41 -12.72 9.40 12.99
N ARG A 42 -13.88 9.02 13.56
CA ARG A 42 -14.53 7.72 13.31
C ARG A 42 -14.67 7.36 11.83
N LYS A 43 -15.03 8.33 10.98
CA LYS A 43 -15.19 8.11 9.52
C LYS A 43 -13.88 7.66 8.86
N LEU A 44 -12.76 8.29 9.19
CA LEU A 44 -11.45 7.94 8.64
C LEU A 44 -10.89 6.64 9.23
N ARG A 45 -11.23 6.32 10.49
CA ARG A 45 -10.92 5.00 11.07
C ARG A 45 -11.62 3.87 10.33
N LEU A 46 -12.90 4.07 9.98
CA LEU A 46 -13.65 3.11 9.17
C LEU A 46 -13.06 3.00 7.76
N ALA A 47 -12.70 4.13 7.14
CA ALA A 47 -12.02 4.12 5.85
C ALA A 47 -10.72 3.30 5.90
N SER A 48 -9.89 3.50 6.94
CA SER A 48 -8.70 2.69 7.18
C SER A 48 -9.01 1.19 7.36
N ALA A 49 -10.07 0.84 8.08
CA ALA A 49 -10.51 -0.55 8.23
C ALA A 49 -10.93 -1.18 6.89
N VAL A 50 -11.62 -0.42 6.04
CA VAL A 50 -12.04 -0.86 4.69
C VAL A 50 -10.83 -0.99 3.74
N THR A 51 -9.79 -0.19 3.92
CA THR A 51 -8.55 -0.30 3.13
C THR A 51 -7.85 -1.64 3.35
N ILE A 52 -7.91 -2.22 4.54
CA ILE A 52 -7.23 -3.49 4.91
C ILE A 52 -7.51 -4.62 3.93
N PRO A 53 -8.76 -5.05 3.67
CA PRO A 53 -9.03 -6.13 2.73
C PRO A 53 -8.54 -5.83 1.31
N VAL A 54 -8.59 -4.56 0.88
CA VAL A 54 -8.08 -4.15 -0.43
C VAL A 54 -6.57 -4.40 -0.50
N ILE A 55 -5.79 -3.82 0.40
CA ILE A 55 -4.33 -3.96 0.38
C ILE A 55 -3.87 -5.39 0.69
N SER A 56 -4.67 -6.21 1.39
CA SER A 56 -4.41 -7.65 1.56
C SER A 56 -4.38 -8.38 0.22
N VAL A 57 -5.27 -8.03 -0.73
CA VAL A 57 -5.25 -8.61 -2.09
C VAL A 57 -3.94 -8.27 -2.79
N GLY A 58 -3.44 -7.04 -2.62
CA GLY A 58 -2.14 -6.63 -3.17
C GLY A 58 -0.97 -7.42 -2.58
N GLY A 59 -0.94 -7.59 -1.25
CA GLY A 59 0.06 -8.42 -0.57
C GLY A 59 0.02 -9.89 -1.01
N LEU A 60 -1.19 -10.45 -1.17
CA LEU A 60 -1.38 -11.80 -1.71
C LEU A 60 -0.88 -11.93 -3.14
N ALA A 61 -1.16 -10.94 -4.01
CA ALA A 61 -0.67 -10.93 -5.38
C ALA A 61 0.86 -10.88 -5.45
N VAL A 62 1.49 -10.01 -4.66
CA VAL A 62 2.96 -9.92 -4.60
C VAL A 62 3.57 -11.23 -4.08
N GLY A 63 3.04 -11.80 -2.99
CA GLY A 63 3.56 -13.06 -2.46
C GLY A 63 3.36 -14.25 -3.42
N GLN A 64 2.27 -14.26 -4.18
CA GLN A 64 2.06 -15.27 -5.22
C GLN A 64 3.01 -15.10 -6.41
N ALA A 65 3.30 -13.86 -6.82
CA ALA A 65 4.31 -13.58 -7.84
C ALA A 65 5.72 -13.99 -7.38
N LEU A 66 5.98 -13.97 -6.07
CA LEU A 66 7.19 -14.52 -5.44
C LEU A 66 7.18 -16.05 -5.27
N GLY A 67 6.09 -16.73 -5.64
CA GLY A 67 5.95 -18.18 -5.52
C GLY A 67 5.63 -18.68 -4.11
N LEU A 68 5.20 -17.82 -3.19
CA LEU A 68 4.92 -18.20 -1.80
C LEU A 68 3.60 -18.98 -1.65
N TRP A 69 2.59 -18.65 -2.46
CA TRP A 69 1.27 -19.27 -2.39
C TRP A 69 0.48 -19.12 -3.70
N PRO A 70 -0.39 -20.08 -4.07
CA PRO A 70 -1.27 -19.99 -5.25
C PRO A 70 -2.73 -19.67 -4.88
N VAL A 71 -2.99 -18.49 -4.31
CA VAL A 71 -4.33 -18.12 -3.80
C VAL A 71 -5.23 -17.48 -4.87
N LEU A 72 -4.66 -16.62 -5.71
CA LEU A 72 -5.36 -15.86 -6.74
C LEU A 72 -5.33 -16.62 -8.08
N PRO A 73 -6.36 -16.46 -8.95
CA PRO A 73 -6.32 -16.98 -10.30
C PRO A 73 -5.10 -16.45 -11.08
N ARG A 74 -4.35 -17.32 -11.76
CA ARG A 74 -3.13 -16.94 -12.50
C ARG A 74 -3.39 -15.80 -13.49
N ALA A 75 -4.52 -15.84 -14.20
CA ALA A 75 -4.92 -14.83 -15.18
C ALA A 75 -5.24 -13.46 -14.55
N ALA A 76 -5.57 -13.41 -13.26
CA ALA A 76 -5.88 -12.17 -12.55
C ALA A 76 -4.62 -11.50 -11.96
N LEU A 77 -3.49 -12.20 -11.89
CA LEU A 77 -2.32 -11.74 -11.15
C LEU A 77 -1.72 -10.46 -11.75
N ALA A 78 -1.44 -10.45 -13.06
CA ALA A 78 -0.90 -9.27 -13.74
C ALA A 78 -1.88 -8.07 -13.71
N PRO A 79 -3.19 -8.22 -14.02
CA PRO A 79 -4.16 -7.12 -13.86
C PRO A 79 -4.22 -6.54 -12.44
N ILE A 80 -4.20 -7.38 -11.40
CA ILE A 80 -4.21 -6.93 -10.00
C ILE A 80 -2.96 -6.10 -9.70
N LEU A 81 -1.78 -6.60 -10.07
CA LEU A 81 -0.53 -5.89 -9.84
C LEU A 81 -0.47 -4.56 -10.59
N TRP A 82 -0.91 -4.51 -11.86
CA TRP A 82 -1.04 -3.24 -12.58
C TRP A 82 -2.03 -2.28 -11.93
N GLY A 83 -3.16 -2.79 -11.42
CA GLY A 83 -4.13 -2.00 -10.67
C GLY A 83 -3.52 -1.35 -9.42
N PHE A 84 -2.74 -2.11 -8.63
CA PHE A 84 -2.02 -1.57 -7.48
C PHE A 84 -0.88 -0.63 -7.88
N ALA A 85 -0.16 -0.92 -8.96
CA ALA A 85 0.87 -0.02 -9.49
C ALA A 85 0.28 1.36 -9.83
N GLY A 86 -0.86 1.39 -10.52
CA GLY A 86 -1.59 2.63 -10.82
C GLY A 86 -2.09 3.34 -9.56
N LEU A 87 -2.75 2.61 -8.65
CA LEU A 87 -3.25 3.16 -7.39
C LEU A 87 -2.13 3.81 -6.56
N PHE A 88 -1.01 3.11 -6.38
CA PHE A 88 0.11 3.64 -5.62
C PHE A 88 0.92 4.68 -6.38
N GLY A 89 0.91 4.67 -7.72
CA GLY A 89 1.41 5.77 -8.54
C GLY A 89 0.66 7.07 -8.28
N LEU A 90 -0.68 7.01 -8.22
CA LEU A 90 -1.51 8.17 -7.85
C LEU A 90 -1.26 8.60 -6.40
N SER A 91 -1.15 7.64 -5.47
CA SER A 91 -0.79 7.92 -4.08
C SER A 91 0.56 8.61 -3.96
N LEU A 92 1.57 8.16 -4.72
CA LEU A 92 2.90 8.76 -4.76
C LEU A 92 2.82 10.22 -5.22
N ALA A 93 2.10 10.49 -6.31
CA ALA A 93 1.90 11.86 -6.80
C ALA A 93 1.25 12.75 -5.73
N GLY A 94 0.21 12.26 -5.05
CA GLY A 94 -0.43 12.98 -3.94
C GLY A 94 0.51 13.24 -2.76
N ASN A 95 1.29 12.25 -2.35
CA ASN A 95 2.24 12.38 -1.24
C ASN A 95 3.41 13.32 -1.57
N LEU A 96 3.89 13.33 -2.81
CA LEU A 96 4.92 14.28 -3.27
C LEU A 96 4.38 15.71 -3.31
N ALA A 97 3.11 15.88 -3.68
CA ALA A 97 2.43 17.17 -3.68
C ALA A 97 1.99 17.65 -2.29
N SER A 98 2.06 16.81 -1.25
CA SER A 98 1.64 17.19 0.10
C SER A 98 2.52 18.32 0.65
N SER A 99 1.89 19.32 1.26
CA SER A 99 2.57 20.41 1.98
C SER A 99 3.15 19.95 3.33
N SER A 100 2.72 18.80 3.85
CA SER A 100 3.22 18.22 5.10
C SER A 100 4.52 17.44 4.87
N GLY A 101 5.63 17.91 5.46
CA GLY A 101 6.91 17.21 5.37
C GLY A 101 6.88 15.79 5.98
N ILE A 102 6.04 15.57 7.00
CA ILE A 102 5.90 14.26 7.66
C ILE A 102 5.15 13.27 6.76
N GLU A 103 4.08 13.71 6.11
CA GLU A 103 3.32 12.87 5.17
C GLU A 103 4.17 12.52 3.95
N ARG A 104 4.89 13.51 3.40
CA ARG A 104 5.81 13.29 2.29
C ARG A 104 6.96 12.33 2.64
N ALA A 105 7.53 12.44 3.84
CA ALA A 105 8.64 11.59 4.27
C ALA A 105 8.25 10.12 4.52
N HIS A 106 6.98 9.83 4.82
CA HIS A 106 6.48 8.48 5.04
C HIS A 106 5.75 7.91 3.83
N GLY A 107 4.76 8.64 3.32
CA GLY A 107 3.85 8.17 2.29
C GLY A 107 4.49 8.10 0.90
N ALA A 108 5.36 9.06 0.54
CA ALA A 108 6.02 9.03 -0.78
C ALA A 108 6.95 7.82 -0.96
N PRO A 109 7.92 7.53 -0.06
CA PRO A 109 8.76 6.35 -0.25
C PRO A 109 7.96 5.04 -0.21
N LEU A 110 6.95 4.94 0.67
CA LEU A 110 6.08 3.77 0.75
C LEU A 110 5.31 3.56 -0.56
N ALA A 111 4.67 4.60 -1.08
CA ALA A 111 3.93 4.56 -2.33
C ALA A 111 4.84 4.25 -3.53
N ALA A 112 6.07 4.78 -3.55
CA ALA A 112 7.04 4.49 -4.60
C ALA A 112 7.45 3.01 -4.61
N ILE A 113 7.78 2.43 -3.44
CA ILE A 113 8.14 1.01 -3.32
C ILE A 113 6.99 0.12 -3.80
N LEU A 114 5.76 0.43 -3.38
CA LEU A 114 4.58 -0.34 -3.77
C LEU A 114 4.28 -0.20 -5.26
N ALA A 115 4.31 1.02 -5.80
CA ALA A 115 4.02 1.27 -7.21
C ALA A 115 5.04 0.57 -8.13
N LEU A 116 6.33 0.79 -7.86
CA LEU A 116 7.41 0.21 -8.66
C LEU A 116 7.48 -1.30 -8.48
N GLY A 117 7.37 -1.79 -7.25
CA GLY A 117 7.38 -3.23 -6.97
C GLY A 117 6.26 -3.98 -7.67
N CYS A 118 5.04 -3.44 -7.64
CA CYS A 118 3.91 -3.99 -8.37
C CYS A 118 4.10 -3.93 -9.90
N ALA A 119 4.55 -2.79 -10.45
CA ALA A 119 4.77 -2.64 -11.88
C ALA A 119 5.84 -3.60 -12.42
N LEU A 120 6.98 -3.69 -11.72
CA LEU A 120 8.07 -4.59 -12.11
C LEU A 120 7.61 -6.04 -12.09
N LEU A 121 6.98 -6.50 -11.00
CA LEU A 121 6.43 -7.85 -10.94
C LEU A 121 5.39 -8.11 -12.04
N ALA A 122 4.55 -7.14 -12.38
CA ALA A 122 3.55 -7.29 -13.43
C ALA A 122 4.15 -7.41 -14.83
N ILE A 123 5.29 -6.76 -15.10
CA ILE A 123 6.03 -6.86 -16.36
C ILE A 123 6.63 -8.26 -16.54
N ASP A 124 6.97 -8.92 -15.43
CA ASP A 124 7.69 -10.18 -15.41
C ASP A 124 6.78 -11.44 -15.44
N LEU A 125 5.46 -11.26 -15.39
CA LEU A 125 4.46 -12.33 -15.37
C LEU A 125 4.00 -12.79 -16.74
#